data_AF-A0A0K0F154-F1
#
_entry.id   AF-A0A0K0F154-F1
#
_cell.length_a   1.000
_cell.length_b   1.000
_cell.length_c   1.000
_cell.angle_alpha   90.00
_cell.angle_beta   90.00
_cell.angle_gamma   90.00
#
_symmetry.space_group_name_H-M   'P 1'
#
loop_
_entity.id
_entity.type
_entity.pdbx_description
1 polymer ?
#
loop_
_entity_poly.entity_id
_entity_poly.type
_entity_poly.pdbx_seq_one_letter_code
_entity_poly.pdbx_strand_id
1 'polypeptide(L)'
;MKKNTKASNTTSNEKSNDCGMHTFEVIGNIFYKLYKKVSSDLRIGQQKSFERGVNEIVNQCRCGIKENLKNNLSKDTLKDVAFAINTVTNVVKRNRGQAIKALVQSEYIDDFLKREDTLKLIETFEGLQECTDDNIEDILRTIKATIDAGVEVSNMELKERYG
;
A
#
# COMPACT_ATOMS: atom_id res chain seq x y z
N MET A 1 -30.01 -51.90 3.17
CA MET A 1 -30.84 -50.67 3.15
C MET A 1 -30.04 -49.52 3.76
N LYS A 2 -30.03 -48.39 3.06
CA LYS A 2 -29.32 -47.13 3.36
C LYS A 2 -29.79 -46.49 4.67
N LYS A 3 -28.87 -45.89 5.42
CA LYS A 3 -29.10 -44.62 6.14
C LYS A 3 -27.81 -43.79 6.08
N ASN A 4 -27.71 -42.97 5.04
CA ASN A 4 -26.74 -41.88 5.00
C ASN A 4 -27.23 -40.78 5.94
N THR A 5 -26.46 -40.56 6.99
CA THR A 5 -26.56 -39.39 7.87
C THR A 5 -26.23 -38.15 7.05
N LYS A 6 -27.24 -37.34 6.70
CA LYS A 6 -27.05 -35.98 6.21
C LYS A 6 -26.61 -35.13 7.41
N ALA A 7 -25.31 -35.02 7.60
CA ALA A 7 -24.73 -33.96 8.42
C ALA A 7 -24.92 -32.64 7.66
N SER A 8 -25.91 -31.88 8.09
CA SER A 8 -25.99 -30.44 7.89
C SER A 8 -24.74 -29.80 8.47
N ASN A 9 -24.01 -29.05 7.66
CA ASN A 9 -23.24 -27.90 8.09
C ASN A 9 -23.17 -26.96 6.89
N THR A 10 -24.26 -26.23 6.69
CA THR A 10 -24.21 -24.94 6.02
C THR A 10 -23.33 -24.06 6.90
N THR A 11 -22.04 -23.96 6.56
CA THR A 11 -21.20 -22.89 7.06
C THR A 11 -21.85 -21.61 6.57
N SER A 12 -22.48 -20.89 7.49
CA SER A 12 -22.90 -19.51 7.30
C SER A 12 -21.66 -18.73 6.86
N ASN A 13 -21.57 -18.45 5.56
CA ASN A 13 -20.74 -17.37 5.06
C ASN A 13 -21.41 -16.07 5.52
N GLU A 14 -21.29 -15.75 6.81
CA GLU A 14 -21.29 -14.37 7.24
C GLU A 14 -20.09 -13.75 6.54
N LYS A 15 -20.33 -13.14 5.37
CA LYS A 15 -19.51 -12.01 4.96
C LYS A 15 -19.68 -11.01 6.07
N SER A 16 -18.75 -10.98 7.03
CA SER A 16 -18.64 -9.84 7.91
C SER A 16 -18.56 -8.64 6.97
N ASN A 17 -19.54 -7.75 7.03
CA ASN A 17 -19.39 -6.42 6.48
C ASN A 17 -18.34 -5.75 7.35
N ASP A 18 -17.08 -6.07 7.08
CA ASP A 18 -15.96 -5.32 7.59
C ASP A 18 -16.05 -3.97 6.87
N CYS A 19 -16.73 -3.03 7.53
CA CYS A 19 -16.78 -1.63 7.12
C CYS A 19 -15.44 -0.92 7.38
N GLY A 20 -14.46 -1.66 7.92
CA GLY A 20 -13.11 -1.21 8.15
C GLY A 20 -12.36 -0.93 6.86
N MET A 21 -11.55 0.12 6.91
CA MET A 21 -10.71 0.53 5.81
C MET A 21 -9.52 -0.41 5.64
N HIS A 22 -9.15 -0.75 4.39
CA HIS A 22 -8.06 -1.69 4.12
C HIS A 22 -6.78 -1.00 3.64
N THR A 23 -5.66 -1.27 4.31
CA THR A 23 -4.32 -0.71 4.02
C THR A 23 -3.93 -0.75 2.54
N PHE A 24 -4.22 -1.84 1.83
CA PHE A 24 -3.81 -2.01 0.44
C PHE A 24 -4.50 -1.03 -0.52
N GLU A 25 -5.70 -0.54 -0.20
CA GLU A 25 -6.44 0.44 -1.00
C GLU A 25 -5.80 1.84 -0.89
N VAL A 26 -5.28 2.16 0.29
CA VAL A 26 -4.62 3.43 0.58
C VAL A 26 -3.25 3.49 -0.09
N ILE A 27 -2.50 2.39 -0.09
CA ILE A 27 -1.15 2.29 -0.69
C ILE A 27 -1.15 2.71 -2.16
N GLY A 28 -2.07 2.15 -2.97
CA GLY A 28 -2.15 2.50 -4.39
C GLY A 28 -2.39 4.00 -4.59
N ASN A 29 -3.32 4.58 -3.84
CA ASN A 29 -3.65 6.00 -3.90
C ASN A 29 -2.47 6.89 -3.52
N ILE A 30 -1.74 6.57 -2.45
CA ILE A 30 -0.52 7.29 -2.05
C ILE A 30 0.49 7.30 -3.19
N PHE A 31 0.79 6.12 -3.75
CA PHE A 31 1.79 5.99 -4.82
C PHE A 31 1.38 6.81 -6.06
N TYR A 32 0.14 6.71 -6.52
CA TYR A 32 -0.34 7.48 -7.67
C TYR A 32 -0.38 9.00 -7.41
N LYS A 33 -0.77 9.43 -6.21
CA LYS A 33 -0.79 10.86 -5.83
C LYS A 33 0.60 11.46 -5.80
N LEU A 34 1.58 10.75 -5.23
CA LEU A 34 2.98 11.18 -5.20
C LEU A 34 3.60 11.11 -6.59
N TYR A 35 3.30 10.08 -7.38
CA TYR A 35 3.73 9.95 -8.77
C TYR A 35 3.25 11.08 -9.69
N LYS A 36 2.03 11.60 -9.50
CA LYS A 36 1.45 12.66 -10.33
C LYS A 36 2.31 13.94 -10.38
N LYS A 37 3.32 14.07 -9.50
CA LYS A 37 4.34 15.12 -9.56
C LYS A 37 5.50 14.84 -10.53
N VAL A 38 5.77 13.59 -10.91
CA VAL A 38 6.82 13.16 -11.87
C VAL A 38 6.25 12.90 -13.27
N SER A 39 4.92 12.80 -13.41
CA SER A 39 4.28 12.38 -14.66
C SER A 39 4.47 13.35 -15.83
N SER A 40 5.00 14.56 -15.63
CA SER A 40 5.42 15.43 -16.74
C SER A 40 6.68 14.93 -17.46
N ASP A 41 7.49 14.09 -16.81
CA ASP A 41 8.88 13.83 -17.24
C ASP A 41 9.17 12.36 -17.57
N LEU A 42 8.26 11.42 -17.23
CA LEU A 42 8.46 10.00 -17.49
C LEU A 42 7.99 9.60 -18.90
N ARG A 43 8.84 8.85 -19.60
CA ARG A 43 8.50 8.24 -20.89
C ARG A 43 7.41 7.19 -20.69
N ILE A 44 6.58 6.96 -21.72
CA ILE A 44 5.47 5.98 -21.69
C ILE A 44 5.88 4.62 -21.12
N GLY A 45 7.07 4.11 -21.47
CA GLY A 45 7.59 2.84 -20.96
C GLY A 45 7.81 2.83 -19.44
N GLN A 46 8.24 3.96 -18.87
CA GLN A 46 8.43 4.14 -17.43
C GLN A 46 7.09 4.29 -16.71
N GLN A 47 6.09 4.95 -17.32
CA GLN A 47 4.75 5.04 -16.76
C GLN A 47 4.13 3.66 -16.57
N LYS A 48 4.23 2.80 -17.61
CA LYS A 48 3.75 1.41 -17.53
C LYS A 48 4.52 0.58 -16.49
N SER A 49 5.83 0.80 -16.36
CA SER A 49 6.66 0.15 -15.33
C SER A 49 6.22 0.55 -13.93
N PHE A 50 5.98 1.86 -13.73
CA PHE A 50 5.44 2.39 -12.49
C PHE A 50 4.10 1.75 -12.12
N GLU A 51 3.13 1.76 -13.04
CA GLU A 51 1.79 1.18 -12.82
C GLU A 51 1.84 -0.31 -12.45
N ARG A 52 2.64 -1.11 -13.19
CA ARG A 52 2.82 -2.53 -12.85
C ARG A 52 3.48 -2.72 -11.49
N GLY A 53 4.47 -1.89 -11.16
CA GLY A 53 5.12 -1.88 -9.86
C GLY A 53 4.14 -1.60 -8.73
N VAL A 54 3.33 -0.53 -8.86
CA VAL A 54 2.31 -0.18 -7.86
C VAL A 54 1.27 -1.28 -7.70
N ASN A 55 0.80 -1.88 -8.79
CA ASN A 55 -0.16 -2.98 -8.74
C ASN A 55 0.41 -4.18 -7.96
N GLU A 56 1.68 -4.51 -8.18
CA GLU A 56 2.33 -5.58 -7.42
C GLU A 56 2.53 -5.21 -5.95
N ILE A 57 2.93 -3.98 -5.63
CA ILE A 57 3.04 -3.49 -4.24
C ILE A 57 1.71 -3.68 -3.51
N VAL A 58 0.61 -3.24 -4.13
CA VAL A 58 -0.75 -3.40 -3.59
C VAL A 58 -1.09 -4.88 -3.42
N ASN A 59 -0.79 -5.72 -4.41
CA ASN A 59 -1.02 -7.16 -4.34
C ASN A 59 -0.25 -7.82 -3.18
N GLN A 60 1.04 -7.52 -3.02
CA GLN A 60 1.85 -8.01 -1.91
C GLN A 60 1.32 -7.54 -0.55
N CYS A 61 0.87 -6.29 -0.46
CA CYS A 61 0.29 -5.78 0.78
C CYS A 61 -1.08 -6.40 1.10
N ARG A 62 -1.86 -6.76 0.08
CA ARG A 62 -3.16 -7.43 0.21
C ARG A 62 -3.01 -8.91 0.60
N CYS A 63 -2.08 -9.62 -0.03
CA CYS A 63 -1.90 -11.07 0.16
C CYS A 63 -0.96 -11.42 1.33
N GLY A 64 -0.31 -10.42 1.93
CA GLY A 64 0.76 -10.59 2.90
C GLY A 64 2.12 -10.70 2.20
N ILE A 65 3.06 -9.85 2.63
CA ILE A 65 4.42 -9.82 2.13
C ILE A 65 5.13 -11.09 2.60
N LYS A 66 5.35 -12.02 1.67
CA LYS A 66 6.00 -13.30 1.95
C LYS A 66 7.51 -13.15 2.07
N GLU A 67 8.13 -13.96 2.91
CA GLU A 67 9.58 -14.09 2.98
C GLU A 67 10.15 -14.58 1.64
N ASN A 68 11.36 -14.13 1.33
CA ASN A 68 12.09 -14.41 0.10
C ASN A 68 11.35 -13.90 -1.14
N LEU A 69 10.83 -12.66 -1.06
CA LEU A 69 10.08 -12.03 -2.15
C LEU A 69 10.82 -12.06 -3.50
N LYS A 70 12.15 -11.92 -3.46
CA LYS A 70 13.03 -11.99 -4.64
C LYS A 70 13.02 -13.35 -5.36
N ASN A 71 12.72 -14.44 -4.64
CA ASN A 71 12.62 -15.79 -5.21
C ASN A 71 11.20 -16.10 -5.70
N ASN A 72 10.20 -15.33 -5.24
CA ASN A 72 8.78 -15.55 -5.53
C ASN A 72 8.27 -14.69 -6.70
N LEU A 73 8.98 -13.60 -7.03
CA LEU A 73 8.63 -12.70 -8.13
C LEU A 73 9.62 -12.82 -9.29
N SER A 74 9.11 -12.54 -10.50
CA SER A 74 9.99 -12.45 -11.67
C SER A 74 10.95 -11.26 -11.54
N LYS A 75 12.12 -11.35 -12.18
CA LYS A 75 13.11 -10.26 -12.19
C LYS A 75 12.54 -8.95 -12.74
N ASP A 76 11.65 -9.02 -13.72
CA ASP A 76 11.04 -7.82 -14.29
C ASP A 76 10.00 -7.21 -13.34
N THR A 77 9.25 -8.05 -12.61
CA THR A 77 8.35 -7.59 -11.55
C THR A 77 9.12 -6.91 -10.42
N LEU A 78 10.25 -7.47 -9.97
CA LEU A 78 11.10 -6.86 -8.94
C LEU A 78 11.62 -5.48 -9.37
N LYS A 79 12.06 -5.36 -10.63
CA LYS A 79 12.47 -4.06 -11.20
C LYS A 79 11.33 -3.05 -11.24
N ASP A 80 10.13 -3.47 -11.66
CA ASP A 80 8.96 -2.60 -11.71
C ASP A 80 8.60 -2.09 -10.29
N VAL A 81 8.63 -2.97 -9.28
CA VAL A 81 8.38 -2.62 -7.87
C VAL A 81 9.45 -1.66 -7.33
N ALA A 82 10.74 -1.99 -7.52
CA ALA A 82 11.84 -1.14 -7.09
C ALA A 82 11.79 0.23 -7.77
N PHE A 83 11.45 0.26 -9.07
CA PHE A 83 11.26 1.49 -9.82
C PHE A 83 10.14 2.35 -9.23
N ALA A 84 8.98 1.76 -8.90
CA ALA A 84 7.87 2.47 -8.29
C ALA A 84 8.23 3.07 -6.92
N ILE A 85 8.86 2.27 -6.05
CA ILE A 85 9.33 2.72 -4.72
C ILE A 85 10.34 3.86 -4.86
N ASN A 86 11.38 3.66 -5.68
CA ASN A 86 12.43 4.66 -5.87
C ASN A 86 11.89 5.95 -6.48
N THR A 87 10.91 5.86 -7.37
CA THR A 87 10.24 7.03 -7.93
C THR A 87 9.56 7.85 -6.84
N VAL A 88 8.74 7.21 -6.00
CA VAL A 88 8.04 7.89 -4.90
C VAL A 88 9.02 8.43 -3.86
N THR A 89 9.99 7.63 -3.42
CA THR A 89 11.03 8.06 -2.48
C THR A 89 11.78 9.30 -2.98
N ASN A 90 12.15 9.33 -4.27
CA ASN A 90 12.81 10.47 -4.88
C ASN A 90 11.91 11.71 -4.97
N VAL A 91 10.60 11.54 -5.23
CA VAL A 91 9.63 12.64 -5.16
C VAL A 91 9.62 13.25 -3.79
N VAL A 92 9.48 12.42 -2.76
CA VAL A 92 9.36 12.88 -1.38
C VAL A 92 10.63 13.62 -0.97
N LYS A 93 11.81 13.02 -1.18
CA LYS A 93 13.11 13.63 -0.85
C LYS A 93 13.35 14.98 -1.53
N ARG A 94 12.92 15.13 -2.79
CA ARG A 94 13.14 16.37 -3.57
C ARG A 94 12.05 17.42 -3.34
N ASN A 95 10.83 17.00 -3.02
CA ASN A 95 9.63 17.84 -3.04
C ASN A 95 8.76 17.65 -1.80
N ARG A 96 9.37 17.45 -0.63
CA ARG A 96 8.69 17.15 0.65
C ARG A 96 7.42 17.96 0.88
N GLY A 97 7.50 19.29 0.77
CA GLY A 97 6.36 20.18 0.99
C GLY A 97 5.20 19.96 0.00
N GLN A 98 5.50 19.59 -1.25
CA GLN A 98 4.47 19.25 -2.24
C GLN A 98 3.90 17.85 -2.03
N ALA A 99 4.73 16.90 -1.60
CA ALA A 99 4.30 15.55 -1.24
C ALA A 99 3.31 15.58 -0.07
N ILE A 100 3.62 16.31 1.00
CA ILE A 100 2.71 16.53 2.14
C ILE A 100 1.39 17.13 1.66
N LYS A 101 1.43 18.22 0.88
CA LYS A 101 0.22 18.86 0.35
C LYS A 101 -0.62 17.89 -0.48
N ALA A 102 0.01 17.10 -1.35
CA ALA A 102 -0.68 16.16 -2.24
C ALA A 102 -1.42 15.05 -1.48
N LEU A 103 -0.86 14.57 -0.36
CA LEU A 103 -1.48 13.56 0.48
C LEU A 103 -2.57 14.16 1.38
N VAL A 104 -2.27 15.24 2.11
CA VAL A 104 -3.22 15.89 3.05
C VAL A 104 -4.44 16.48 2.33
N GLN A 105 -4.29 16.99 1.11
CA GLN A 105 -5.42 17.54 0.34
C GLN A 105 -6.22 16.47 -0.41
N SER A 106 -5.83 15.21 -0.32
CA SER A 106 -6.59 14.13 -0.96
C SER A 106 -7.67 13.69 0.01
N GLU A 107 -8.92 14.11 -0.23
CA GLU A 107 -10.10 13.75 0.60
C GLU A 107 -10.11 12.26 0.95
N TYR A 108 -9.91 11.40 -0.05
CA TYR A 108 -9.77 9.96 0.18
C TYR A 108 -8.69 9.66 1.22
N ILE A 109 -7.44 10.13 1.06
CA ILE A 109 -6.33 9.78 1.98
C ILE A 109 -6.57 10.37 3.37
N ASP A 110 -7.16 11.56 3.49
CA ASP A 110 -7.48 12.19 4.78
C ASP A 110 -8.48 11.36 5.59
N ASP A 111 -9.40 10.64 4.92
CA ASP A 111 -10.30 9.68 5.57
C ASP A 111 -9.56 8.48 6.15
N PHE A 112 -8.40 8.08 5.58
CA PHE A 112 -7.63 6.89 5.99
C PHE A 112 -6.45 7.19 6.91
N LEU A 113 -5.78 8.31 6.67
CA LEU A 113 -4.54 8.70 7.32
C LEU A 113 -4.68 10.13 7.79
N LYS A 114 -4.74 10.29 9.12
CA LYS A 114 -4.66 11.59 9.74
C LYS A 114 -3.41 12.33 9.28
N ARG A 115 -3.44 13.65 9.44
CA ARG A 115 -2.30 14.52 9.15
C ARG A 115 -1.01 14.03 9.81
N GLU A 116 -1.05 13.61 11.08
CA GLU A 116 0.15 13.15 11.79
C GLU A 116 0.72 11.86 11.18
N ASP A 117 -0.12 10.88 10.84
CA ASP A 117 0.33 9.63 10.23
C ASP A 117 0.76 9.81 8.78
N THR A 118 0.14 10.76 8.07
CA THR A 118 0.63 11.22 6.76
C THR A 118 2.03 11.82 6.86
N LEU A 119 2.32 12.60 7.91
CA LEU A 119 3.67 13.15 8.13
C LEU A 119 4.67 12.05 8.47
N LYS A 120 4.32 11.08 9.32
CA LYS A 120 5.17 9.91 9.62
C LYS A 120 5.46 9.11 8.34
N LEU A 121 4.46 8.91 7.49
CA LEU A 121 4.63 8.22 6.21
C LEU A 121 5.62 8.97 5.29
N ILE A 122 5.52 10.29 5.22
CA ILE A 122 6.47 11.13 4.48
C ILE A 122 7.88 10.97 5.06
N GLU A 123 8.05 11.02 6.39
CA GLU A 123 9.34 10.82 7.05
C GLU A 123 9.91 9.42 6.79
N THR A 124 9.07 8.39 6.79
CA THR A 124 9.44 7.02 6.39
C THR A 124 10.00 7.03 4.96
N PHE A 125 9.28 7.59 3.98
CA PHE A 125 9.78 7.68 2.60
C PHE A 125 11.08 8.49 2.48
N GLU A 126 11.25 9.57 3.25
CA GLU A 126 12.50 10.34 3.28
C GLU A 126 13.68 9.53 3.83
N GLY A 127 13.44 8.69 4.83
CA GLY A 127 14.44 7.84 5.47
C GLY A 127 14.79 6.57 4.71
N LEU A 128 13.96 6.15 3.75
CA LEU A 128 14.21 4.92 2.99
C LEU A 128 15.52 5.02 2.18
N GLN A 129 16.31 3.96 2.25
CA GLN A 129 17.43 3.73 1.33
C GLN A 129 16.91 3.48 -0.09
N GLU A 130 17.80 3.48 -1.08
CA GLU A 130 17.45 3.07 -2.43
C GLU A 130 16.94 1.62 -2.42
N CYS A 131 15.80 1.39 -3.05
CA CYS A 131 15.20 0.08 -3.19
C CYS A 131 15.92 -0.72 -4.28
N THR A 132 16.33 -1.92 -3.91
CA THR A 132 17.06 -2.90 -4.72
C THR A 132 16.43 -4.28 -4.53
N ASP A 133 16.79 -5.24 -5.37
CA ASP A 133 16.28 -6.62 -5.26
C ASP A 133 16.58 -7.27 -3.90
N ASP A 134 17.63 -6.83 -3.20
CA ASP A 134 18.05 -7.40 -1.92
C ASP A 134 17.33 -6.83 -0.69
N ASN A 135 16.82 -5.60 -0.75
CA ASN A 135 16.15 -4.94 0.37
C ASN A 135 14.66 -4.61 0.12
N ILE A 136 14.13 -4.98 -1.05
CA ILE A 136 12.74 -4.72 -1.46
C ILE A 136 11.72 -5.26 -0.45
N GLU A 137 11.98 -6.43 0.13
CA GLU A 137 11.07 -7.04 1.11
C GLU A 137 10.98 -6.19 2.38
N ASP A 138 12.12 -5.78 2.94
CA ASP A 138 12.18 -4.97 4.16
C ASP A 138 11.55 -3.60 3.94
N ILE A 139 11.78 -2.99 2.77
CA ILE A 139 11.17 -1.71 2.41
C ILE A 139 9.64 -1.85 2.29
N LEU A 140 9.15 -2.89 1.62
CA LEU A 140 7.70 -3.14 1.51
C LEU A 140 7.07 -3.34 2.88
N ARG A 141 7.71 -4.12 3.77
CA ARG A 141 7.25 -4.33 5.15
C ARG A 141 7.20 -3.02 5.92
N THR A 142 8.21 -2.17 5.78
CA THR A 142 8.28 -0.86 6.43
C THR A 142 7.16 0.07 5.96
N ILE A 143 6.94 0.16 4.64
CA ILE A 143 5.85 0.97 4.06
C ILE A 143 4.49 0.46 4.54
N LYS A 144 4.26 -0.86 4.46
CA LYS A 144 3.00 -1.48 4.87
C LYS A 144 2.73 -1.23 6.36
N ALA A 145 3.70 -1.48 7.24
CA ALA A 145 3.54 -1.30 8.68
C ALA A 145 3.23 0.16 9.06
N THR A 146 3.84 1.12 8.36
CA THR A 146 3.56 2.55 8.60
C THR A 146 2.12 2.91 8.25
N ILE A 147 1.60 2.36 7.14
CA ILE A 147 0.23 2.64 6.68
C ILE A 147 -0.79 1.85 7.50
N ASP A 148 -0.49 0.60 7.86
CA ASP A 148 -1.33 -0.22 8.76
C ASP A 148 -1.57 0.55 10.07
N ALA A 149 -0.52 1.07 10.70
CA ALA A 149 -0.64 1.80 11.95
C ALA A 149 -1.55 3.04 11.82
N GLY A 150 -1.45 3.79 10.73
CA GLY A 150 -2.34 4.94 10.49
C GLY A 150 -3.79 4.54 10.21
N VAL A 151 -4.00 3.47 9.44
CA VAL A 151 -5.34 2.95 9.13
C VAL A 151 -6.01 2.37 10.37
N GLU A 152 -5.27 1.67 11.24
CA GLU A 152 -5.78 1.13 12.50
C GLU A 152 -6.27 2.25 13.43
N VAL A 153 -5.53 3.35 13.55
CA VAL A 153 -5.96 4.53 14.32
C VAL A 153 -7.27 5.10 13.77
N SER A 154 -7.36 5.28 12.45
CA SER A 154 -8.58 5.80 11.81
C SER A 154 -9.77 4.84 11.97
N ASN A 155 -9.57 3.53 11.83
CA ASN A 155 -10.60 2.51 12.04
C ASN A 155 -11.08 2.46 13.49
N MET A 156 -10.17 2.57 14.46
CA MET A 156 -10.54 2.66 15.88
C MET A 156 -11.45 3.84 16.15
N GLU A 157 -11.14 5.02 15.61
CA GLU A 157 -11.96 6.22 15.81
C GLU A 157 -13.30 6.17 15.09
N LEU A 158 -13.36 5.57 13.90
CA LEU A 158 -14.62 5.31 13.21
C LEU A 158 -15.51 4.40 14.06
N LYS A 159 -14.94 3.33 14.62
CA LYS A 159 -15.65 2.45 15.53
C LYS A 159 -16.15 3.19 16.77
N GLU A 160 -15.31 4.01 17.40
CA GLU A 160 -15.73 4.83 18.55
C GLU A 160 -16.87 5.81 18.22
N ARG A 161 -16.89 6.37 16.99
CA ARG A 161 -17.95 7.29 16.56
C ARG A 161 -19.25 6.58 16.15
N TYR A 162 -19.18 5.36 15.64
CA TYR A 162 -20.31 4.72 14.95
C TYR A 162 -20.75 3.35 15.54
N GLY A 163 -20.02 2.77 16.49
CA GLY A 163 -20.44 1.59 17.29
C GLY A 163 -19.81 0.27 16.89
#